data_AF-A0A2N9X9P9-F1
#
_entry.id   AF-A0A2N9X9P9-F1
#
_cell.length_a   1.000
_cell.length_b   1.000
_cell.length_c   1.000
_cell.angle_alpha   90.00
_cell.angle_beta   90.00
_cell.angle_gamma   90.00
#
_symmetry.space_group_name_H-M   'P 1'
#
loop_
_entity.id
_entity.type
_entity.pdbx_description
1 polymer ?
#
loop_
_entity_poly.entity_id
_entity_poly.type
_entity_poly.pdbx_seq_one_letter_code
_entity_poly.pdbx_strand_id
1 'polypeptide(L)'
;MYKEILKSVKNNSCIVLPHTVLGYPNLMNETFGNLKILCRENYSFNNCISSQANMDNVYLSDDMAFYFPKYYFSNFEQKGIGTAYCFRTDGESANLFDLPSNNMDISLSWNGSLWSNKHLAKHVSLSLAGYLSNFETIETDRLHIGILGSILKKKVKLFANNYFKNKAVYENSLLEQYPHTCFIDINHLH
;
A
#
# COMPACT_ATOMS: atom_id res chain seq x y z
N MET A 1 -16.16 3.24 6.61
CA MET A 1 -16.15 2.12 5.65
C MET A 1 -17.11 1.00 6.05
N TYR A 2 -16.88 0.28 7.15
CA TYR A 2 -17.73 -0.84 7.61
C TYR A 2 -19.25 -0.58 7.56
N LYS A 3 -19.73 0.51 8.18
CA LYS A 3 -21.16 0.86 8.22
C LYS A 3 -21.76 1.10 6.82
N GLU A 4 -20.99 1.70 5.93
CA GLU A 4 -21.41 1.95 4.54
C GLU A 4 -21.49 0.63 3.76
N ILE A 5 -20.54 -0.29 3.98
CA ILE A 5 -20.58 -1.62 3.35
C ILE A 5 -21.84 -2.37 3.80
N LEU A 6 -22.11 -2.45 5.12
CA LEU A 6 -23.30 -3.14 5.62
C LEU A 6 -24.61 -2.59 5.04
N LYS A 7 -24.71 -1.25 4.95
CA LYS A 7 -25.88 -0.60 4.36
C LYS A 7 -26.07 -0.97 2.88
N SER A 8 -24.97 -1.01 2.12
CA SER A 8 -25.02 -1.27 0.67
C SER A 8 -25.23 -2.74 0.32
N VAL A 9 -24.58 -3.66 1.04
CA VAL A 9 -24.60 -5.12 0.74
C VAL A 9 -26.00 -5.74 0.92
N LYS A 10 -26.88 -5.13 1.73
CA LYS A 10 -28.24 -5.63 1.94
C LYS A 10 -29.06 -5.73 0.66
N ASN A 11 -28.86 -4.79 -0.29
CA ASN A 11 -29.65 -4.70 -1.52
C ASN A 11 -28.79 -4.74 -2.79
N ASN A 12 -27.46 -4.86 -2.68
CA ASN A 12 -26.54 -4.78 -3.81
C ASN A 12 -25.41 -5.80 -3.67
N SER A 13 -24.85 -6.20 -4.81
CA SER A 13 -23.53 -6.83 -4.84
C SER A 13 -22.44 -5.76 -4.68
N CYS A 14 -21.56 -5.95 -3.71
CA CYS A 14 -20.45 -5.06 -3.41
C CYS A 14 -19.11 -5.78 -3.61
N ILE A 15 -18.12 -5.06 -4.11
CA ILE A 15 -16.75 -5.55 -4.27
C ILE A 15 -15.82 -4.61 -3.50
N VAL A 16 -15.05 -5.16 -2.57
CA VAL A 16 -13.92 -4.48 -1.95
C VAL A 16 -12.69 -4.79 -2.80
N LEU A 17 -12.21 -3.77 -3.50
CA LEU A 17 -10.96 -3.81 -4.27
C LEU A 17 -9.76 -4.14 -3.35
N PRO A 18 -8.60 -4.59 -3.89
CA PRO A 18 -7.46 -5.05 -3.12
C PRO A 18 -7.18 -4.20 -1.87
N HIS A 19 -7.37 -4.79 -0.69
CA HIS A 19 -7.28 -4.09 0.58
C HIS A 19 -6.60 -4.93 1.66
N THR A 20 -6.02 -4.26 2.66
CA THR A 20 -5.62 -4.91 3.91
C THR A 20 -6.84 -5.01 4.82
N VAL A 21 -7.17 -6.23 5.24
CA VAL A 21 -8.34 -6.56 6.05
C VAL A 21 -7.87 -7.04 7.42
N LEU A 22 -8.24 -6.31 8.47
CA LEU A 22 -8.00 -6.68 9.86
C LEU A 22 -9.30 -6.52 10.67
N GLY A 23 -9.70 -7.58 11.37
CA GLY A 23 -10.92 -7.61 12.18
C GLY A 23 -12.23 -7.80 11.39
N TYR A 24 -13.36 -7.40 12.01
CA TYR A 24 -14.73 -7.45 11.47
C TYR A 24 -15.31 -8.85 11.13
N PRO A 25 -15.25 -9.83 12.05
CA PRO A 25 -15.73 -11.19 11.79
C PRO A 25 -17.22 -11.24 11.38
N ASN A 26 -18.04 -10.37 11.96
CA ASN A 26 -19.47 -10.31 11.64
C ASN A 26 -19.73 -9.91 10.18
N LEU A 27 -18.98 -8.96 9.61
CA LEU A 27 -19.13 -8.60 8.19
C LEU A 27 -18.72 -9.75 7.28
N MET A 28 -17.70 -10.50 7.68
CA MET A 28 -17.23 -11.66 6.93
C MET A 28 -18.25 -12.81 6.93
N ASN A 29 -18.94 -13.01 8.04
CA ASN A 29 -19.92 -14.07 8.23
C ASN A 29 -21.32 -13.70 7.68
N GLU A 30 -21.77 -12.45 7.88
CA GLU A 30 -23.15 -12.02 7.60
C GLU A 30 -23.42 -11.63 6.13
N THR A 31 -22.41 -11.61 5.26
CA THR A 31 -22.56 -11.05 3.89
C THR A 31 -22.83 -12.07 2.79
N PHE A 32 -23.33 -13.26 3.14
CA PHE A 32 -24.04 -14.28 2.34
C PHE A 32 -24.10 -14.07 0.81
N GLY A 33 -22.93 -14.04 0.13
CA GLY A 33 -22.83 -14.01 -1.33
C GLY A 33 -22.78 -12.63 -2.01
N ASN A 34 -23.19 -11.56 -1.32
CA ASN A 34 -23.27 -10.23 -1.93
C ASN A 34 -22.02 -9.37 -1.72
N LEU A 35 -21.05 -9.82 -0.93
CA LEU A 35 -19.78 -9.13 -0.74
C LEU A 35 -18.63 -9.98 -1.28
N LYS A 36 -17.89 -9.43 -2.25
CA LYS A 36 -16.60 -9.97 -2.69
C LYS A 36 -15.46 -9.15 -2.11
N ILE A 37 -14.42 -9.81 -1.65
CA ILE A 37 -13.28 -9.19 -0.98
C ILE A 37 -12.00 -9.61 -1.67
N LEU A 38 -11.24 -8.64 -2.15
CA LEU A 38 -9.90 -8.85 -2.67
C LEU A 38 -8.91 -8.47 -1.55
N CYS A 39 -8.24 -9.45 -0.99
CA CYS A 39 -7.14 -9.27 -0.04
C CYS A 39 -5.88 -8.95 -0.82
N ARG A 40 -5.18 -7.87 -0.45
CA ARG A 40 -3.95 -7.46 -1.16
C ARG A 40 -2.67 -8.16 -0.69
N GLU A 41 -2.79 -9.04 0.29
CA GLU A 41 -1.70 -9.83 0.87
C GLU A 41 -2.26 -11.05 1.64
N ASN A 42 -1.38 -12.01 1.97
CA ASN A 42 -1.73 -13.29 2.58
C ASN A 42 -2.24 -13.19 4.02
N TYR A 43 -1.73 -12.26 4.83
CA TYR A 43 -2.21 -12.02 6.18
C TYR A 43 -3.70 -11.67 6.19
N SER A 44 -4.14 -10.76 5.30
CA SER A 44 -5.54 -10.39 5.13
C SER A 44 -6.40 -11.57 4.69
N PHE A 45 -5.90 -12.36 3.74
CA PHE A 45 -6.58 -13.55 3.26
C PHE A 45 -6.76 -14.59 4.38
N ASN A 46 -5.71 -14.82 5.17
CA ASN A 46 -5.75 -15.70 6.34
C ASN A 46 -6.69 -15.17 7.43
N ASN A 47 -6.73 -13.84 7.64
CA ASN A 47 -7.68 -13.24 8.58
C ASN A 47 -9.14 -13.45 8.14
N CYS A 48 -9.44 -13.45 6.83
CA CYS A 48 -10.76 -13.84 6.32
C CYS A 48 -11.09 -15.30 6.64
N ILE A 49 -10.13 -16.23 6.48
CA ILE A 49 -10.31 -17.65 6.86
C ILE A 49 -10.61 -17.78 8.35
N SER A 50 -9.78 -17.15 9.21
CA SER A 50 -9.96 -17.19 10.66
C SER A 50 -11.29 -16.56 11.12
N SER A 51 -11.84 -15.64 10.33
CA SER A 51 -13.13 -15.00 10.56
C SER A 51 -14.32 -15.77 9.98
N GLN A 52 -14.11 -16.98 9.45
CA GLN A 52 -15.13 -17.81 8.81
C GLN A 52 -15.85 -17.10 7.64
N ALA A 53 -15.10 -16.29 6.88
CA ALA A 53 -15.63 -15.67 5.67
C ALA A 53 -16.08 -16.73 4.65
N ASN A 54 -17.05 -16.39 3.80
CA ASN A 54 -17.36 -17.23 2.64
C ASN A 54 -16.22 -17.14 1.61
N MET A 55 -15.39 -18.18 1.56
CA MET A 55 -14.18 -18.23 0.75
C MET A 55 -14.44 -18.23 -0.76
N ASP A 56 -15.65 -18.56 -1.24
CA ASP A 56 -16.00 -18.41 -2.66
C ASP A 56 -16.00 -16.94 -3.11
N ASN A 57 -16.05 -16.02 -2.15
CA ASN A 57 -16.07 -14.57 -2.37
C ASN A 57 -14.82 -13.86 -1.85
N VAL A 58 -13.80 -14.61 -1.41
CA VAL A 58 -12.52 -14.04 -0.95
C VAL A 58 -11.44 -14.42 -1.94
N TYR A 59 -10.72 -13.40 -2.42
CA TYR A 59 -9.69 -13.54 -3.44
C TYR A 59 -8.39 -12.92 -2.94
N LEU A 60 -7.26 -13.47 -3.37
CA LEU A 60 -5.96 -12.84 -3.22
C LEU A 60 -5.62 -12.08 -4.51
N SER A 61 -5.08 -10.87 -4.37
CA SER A 61 -4.68 -10.01 -5.48
C SER A 61 -3.48 -9.16 -5.05
N ASP A 62 -2.73 -8.62 -6.02
CA ASP A 62 -1.78 -7.55 -5.72
C ASP A 62 -2.52 -6.23 -5.40
N ASP A 63 -1.83 -5.29 -4.75
CA ASP A 63 -2.32 -3.92 -4.58
C ASP A 63 -2.61 -3.26 -5.95
N MET A 64 -3.66 -2.44 -6.02
CA MET A 64 -4.07 -1.77 -7.26
C MET A 64 -2.97 -0.90 -7.87
N ALA A 65 -2.01 -0.41 -7.07
CA ALA A 65 -0.86 0.34 -7.58
C ALA A 65 0.02 -0.45 -8.56
N PHE A 66 0.04 -1.79 -8.50
CA PHE A 66 0.79 -2.61 -9.45
C PHE A 66 0.10 -2.72 -10.82
N TYR A 67 -1.16 -2.31 -10.94
CA TYR A 67 -1.92 -2.36 -12.19
C TYR A 67 -1.77 -1.12 -13.07
N PHE A 68 -0.90 -0.17 -12.71
CA PHE A 68 -0.51 0.90 -13.63
C PHE A 68 0.09 0.28 -14.90
N PRO A 69 -0.29 0.75 -16.11
CA PRO A 69 0.35 0.29 -17.34
C PRO A 69 1.87 0.49 -17.28
N LYS A 70 2.66 -0.42 -17.84
CA LYS A 70 4.13 -0.36 -17.77
C LYS A 70 4.72 0.97 -18.26
N TYR A 71 4.09 1.60 -19.23
CA TYR A 71 4.51 2.90 -19.80
C TYR A 71 4.01 4.11 -19.00
N TYR A 72 3.16 3.92 -17.98
CA TYR A 72 2.48 5.02 -17.30
C TYR A 72 3.47 5.98 -16.62
N PHE A 73 4.58 5.46 -16.09
CA PHE A 73 5.63 6.23 -15.43
C PHE A 73 6.94 6.29 -16.24
N SER A 74 6.96 5.89 -17.51
CA SER A 74 8.20 5.77 -18.30
C SER A 74 8.98 7.09 -18.40
N ASN A 75 8.30 8.23 -18.37
CA ASN A 75 8.93 9.56 -18.41
C ASN A 75 9.72 9.91 -17.13
N PHE A 76 9.61 9.09 -16.08
CA PHE A 76 10.29 9.24 -14.80
C PHE A 76 11.36 8.17 -14.58
N GLU A 77 11.57 7.26 -15.53
CA GLU A 77 12.65 6.28 -15.49
C GLU A 77 13.98 6.97 -15.83
N GLN A 78 14.61 7.54 -14.80
CA GLN A 78 15.90 8.21 -14.92
C GLN A 78 16.84 7.83 -13.79
N LYS A 79 18.14 8.05 -13.99
CA LYS A 79 19.14 7.93 -12.92
C LYS A 79 19.00 9.14 -12.00
N GLY A 80 18.67 8.88 -10.73
CA GLY A 80 18.68 9.91 -9.69
C GLY A 80 20.00 9.92 -8.93
N ILE A 81 20.11 10.82 -7.94
CA ILE A 81 21.25 10.93 -7.03
C ILE A 81 20.77 11.04 -5.58
N GLY A 82 21.58 10.55 -4.65
CA GLY A 82 21.28 10.64 -3.22
C GLY A 82 20.06 9.83 -2.78
N THR A 83 19.55 10.17 -1.60
CA THR A 83 18.48 9.43 -0.92
C THR A 83 17.30 10.33 -0.62
N ALA A 84 16.10 9.89 -1.00
CA ALA A 84 14.85 10.44 -0.50
C ALA A 84 14.44 9.72 0.79
N TYR A 85 14.21 10.49 1.85
CA TYR A 85 13.64 10.01 3.10
C TYR A 85 12.17 10.43 3.13
N CYS A 86 11.27 9.45 3.08
CA CYS A 86 9.83 9.66 3.00
C CYS A 86 9.10 8.91 4.11
N PHE A 87 9.46 9.20 5.35
CA PHE A 87 8.91 8.55 6.53
C PHE A 87 7.70 9.29 7.09
N ARG A 88 6.81 8.53 7.73
CA ARG A 88 5.66 9.05 8.47
C ARG A 88 6.07 10.02 9.57
N THR A 89 5.33 11.11 9.66
CA THR A 89 5.40 12.08 10.77
C THR A 89 4.22 11.97 11.74
N ASP A 90 3.28 11.06 11.47
CA ASP A 90 2.07 10.83 12.26
C ASP A 90 2.20 9.60 13.19
N GLY A 91 1.21 9.39 14.05
CA GLY A 91 1.20 8.29 15.03
C GLY A 91 1.03 6.87 14.47
N GLU A 92 0.90 6.71 13.14
CA GLU A 92 1.01 5.39 12.50
C GLU A 92 2.47 5.01 12.19
N SER A 93 3.42 5.95 12.36
CA SER A 93 4.83 5.62 12.47
C SER A 93 5.04 4.62 13.60
N ALA A 94 5.92 3.66 13.38
CA ALA A 94 6.35 2.77 14.46
C ALA A 94 7.39 3.45 15.40
N ASN A 95 7.65 4.75 15.23
CA ASN A 95 8.58 5.58 16.01
C ASN A 95 9.96 4.92 16.16
N LEU A 96 10.47 4.46 15.03
CA LEU A 96 11.56 3.48 14.97
C LEU A 96 12.94 4.11 15.15
N PHE A 97 13.08 5.38 14.80
CA PHE A 97 14.31 6.15 14.88
C PHE A 97 14.01 7.65 14.75
N ASP A 98 15.00 8.48 15.09
CA ASP A 98 14.96 9.91 14.84
C ASP A 98 14.97 10.17 13.34
N LEU A 99 13.91 10.81 12.84
CA LEU A 99 13.78 11.10 11.42
C LEU A 99 14.94 11.95 10.91
N PRO A 100 15.50 11.65 9.72
CA PRO A 100 16.49 12.51 9.07
C PRO A 100 16.01 13.96 8.98
N SER A 101 16.92 14.92 9.16
CA SER A 101 16.57 16.35 9.15
C SER A 101 15.97 16.83 7.82
N ASN A 102 16.21 16.11 6.74
CA ASN A 102 15.67 16.33 5.40
C ASN A 102 14.51 15.38 5.04
N ASN A 103 13.86 14.74 6.02
CA ASN A 103 12.69 13.89 5.79
C ASN A 103 11.51 14.68 5.20
N MET A 104 10.90 14.12 4.16
CA MET A 104 9.76 14.70 3.47
C MET A 104 8.65 13.66 3.32
N ASP A 105 7.62 13.71 4.18
CA ASP A 105 6.43 12.87 4.03
C ASP A 105 5.54 13.37 2.89
N ILE A 106 5.98 13.13 1.66
CA ILE A 106 5.28 13.54 0.44
C ILE A 106 3.90 12.89 0.28
N SER A 107 3.60 11.83 1.03
CA SER A 107 2.29 11.21 1.00
C SER A 107 1.21 12.08 1.68
N LEU A 108 1.61 13.00 2.56
CA LEU A 108 0.73 13.97 3.19
C LEU A 108 0.46 15.21 2.32
N SER A 109 1.16 15.38 1.21
CA SER A 109 0.96 16.53 0.30
C SER A 109 -0.47 16.64 -0.21
N TRP A 110 -1.21 15.53 -0.26
CA TRP A 110 -2.62 15.47 -0.63
C TRP A 110 -3.33 14.45 0.27
N ASN A 111 -4.19 14.91 1.18
CA ASN A 111 -4.92 14.07 2.12
C ASN A 111 -6.44 14.40 2.10
N GLY A 112 -7.27 13.42 2.48
CA GLY A 112 -8.73 13.56 2.54
C GLY A 112 -9.47 12.84 1.40
N SER A 113 -10.77 13.14 1.28
CA SER A 113 -11.69 12.48 0.33
C SER A 113 -11.65 13.10 -1.07
N LEU A 114 -10.46 13.17 -1.68
CA LEU A 114 -10.23 13.86 -2.96
C LEU A 114 -10.17 12.93 -4.18
N TRP A 115 -10.12 11.62 -3.93
CA TRP A 115 -9.69 10.61 -4.91
C TRP A 115 -10.78 10.17 -5.90
N SER A 116 -12.00 10.68 -5.77
CA SER A 116 -13.07 10.48 -6.75
C SER A 116 -12.81 11.25 -8.05
N ASN A 117 -11.98 12.31 -8.00
CA ASN A 117 -11.56 13.02 -9.20
C ASN A 117 -10.37 12.32 -9.86
N LYS A 118 -10.65 11.62 -10.97
CA LYS A 118 -9.64 10.88 -11.74
C LYS A 118 -8.47 11.74 -12.22
N HIS A 119 -8.72 12.99 -12.63
CA HIS A 119 -7.65 13.88 -13.11
C HIS A 119 -6.72 14.28 -11.95
N LEU A 120 -7.29 14.62 -10.81
CA LEU A 120 -6.52 14.94 -9.61
C LEU A 120 -5.68 13.74 -9.18
N ALA A 121 -6.30 12.56 -9.03
CA ALA A 121 -5.60 11.34 -8.66
C ALA A 121 -4.42 11.05 -9.61
N LYS A 122 -4.66 11.17 -10.92
CA LYS A 122 -3.62 11.05 -11.96
C LYS A 122 -2.47 12.03 -11.73
N HIS A 123 -2.76 13.32 -11.58
CA HIS A 123 -1.71 14.34 -11.45
C HIS A 123 -0.92 14.19 -10.15
N VAL A 124 -1.57 13.82 -9.05
CA VAL A 124 -0.89 13.53 -7.78
C VAL A 124 0.08 12.36 -7.94
N SER A 125 -0.37 11.23 -8.51
CA SER A 125 0.52 10.08 -8.76
C SER A 125 1.72 10.44 -9.63
N LEU A 126 1.52 11.24 -10.69
CA LEU A 126 2.60 11.71 -11.55
C LEU A 126 3.55 12.67 -10.83
N SER A 127 3.06 13.55 -9.95
CA SER A 127 3.91 14.45 -9.16
C SER A 127 4.78 13.70 -8.15
N LEU A 128 4.24 12.66 -7.51
CA LEU A 128 5.00 11.80 -6.61
C LEU A 128 6.10 11.05 -7.37
N ALA A 129 5.78 10.54 -8.56
CA ALA A 129 6.76 9.90 -9.43
C ALA A 129 7.85 10.88 -9.86
N GLY A 130 7.47 12.09 -10.27
CA GLY A 130 8.38 13.17 -10.62
C GLY A 130 9.35 13.51 -9.49
N TYR A 131 8.86 13.63 -8.25
CA TYR A 131 9.72 13.87 -7.09
C TYR A 131 10.72 12.72 -6.87
N LEU A 132 10.23 11.48 -6.75
CA LEU A 132 11.04 10.30 -6.45
C LEU A 132 12.05 9.97 -7.56
N SER A 133 11.74 10.33 -8.81
CA SER A 133 12.60 10.09 -9.96
C SER A 133 13.98 10.75 -9.86
N ASN A 134 14.12 11.82 -9.08
CA ASN A 134 15.38 12.55 -8.90
C ASN A 134 16.37 11.82 -7.97
N PHE A 135 15.92 10.78 -7.24
CA PHE A 135 16.73 10.09 -6.25
C PHE A 135 17.19 8.72 -6.73
N GLU A 136 18.36 8.29 -6.24
CA GLU A 136 18.87 6.93 -6.49
C GLU A 136 18.25 5.93 -5.51
N THR A 137 18.20 6.33 -4.24
CA THR A 137 17.69 5.52 -3.13
C THR A 137 16.44 6.16 -2.53
N ILE A 138 15.48 5.33 -2.12
CA ILE A 138 14.27 5.75 -1.41
C ILE A 138 14.19 4.94 -0.11
N GLU A 139 14.07 5.64 1.01
CA GLU A 139 13.85 5.04 2.32
C GLU A 139 12.52 5.53 2.88
N THR A 140 11.64 4.60 3.24
CA THR A 140 10.25 4.94 3.60
C THR A 140 9.57 3.83 4.39
N ASP A 141 8.61 4.20 5.23
CA ASP A 141 7.61 3.33 5.88
C ASP A 141 6.19 3.56 5.30
N ARG A 142 6.06 4.37 4.23
CA ARG A 142 4.83 4.56 3.46
C ARG A 142 4.75 3.53 2.34
N LEU A 143 3.83 2.57 2.46
CA LEU A 143 3.65 1.48 1.49
C LEU A 143 3.68 1.92 0.03
N HIS A 144 2.82 2.88 -0.35
CA HIS A 144 2.69 3.29 -1.75
C HIS A 144 3.91 4.08 -2.26
N ILE A 145 4.68 4.72 -1.37
CA ILE A 145 5.97 5.33 -1.77
C ILE A 145 6.98 4.23 -2.08
N GLY A 146 7.01 3.15 -1.28
CA GLY A 146 7.82 1.96 -1.55
C GLY A 146 7.44 1.28 -2.86
N ILE A 147 6.14 1.06 -3.11
CA ILE A 147 5.64 0.49 -4.38
C ILE A 147 6.03 1.37 -5.56
N LEU A 148 5.79 2.69 -5.47
CA LEU A 148 6.13 3.60 -6.57
C LEU A 148 7.63 3.65 -6.84
N GLY A 149 8.46 3.68 -5.79
CA GLY A 149 9.92 3.59 -5.92
C GLY A 149 10.36 2.29 -6.63
N SER A 150 9.69 1.18 -6.32
CA SER A 150 9.94 -0.13 -6.94
C SER A 150 9.57 -0.12 -8.43
N ILE A 151 8.41 0.44 -8.78
CA ILE A 151 7.96 0.62 -10.17
C ILE A 151 8.95 1.50 -10.96
N LEU A 152 9.50 2.54 -10.33
CA LEU A 152 10.50 3.43 -10.91
C LEU A 152 11.93 2.85 -10.91
N LYS A 153 12.11 1.57 -10.53
CA LYS A 153 13.39 0.85 -10.48
C LYS A 153 14.45 1.55 -9.61
N LYS A 154 14.02 2.18 -8.52
CA LYS A 154 14.92 2.79 -7.53
C LYS A 154 15.40 1.75 -6.52
N LYS A 155 16.49 2.05 -5.82
CA LYS A 155 16.89 1.25 -4.64
C LYS A 155 15.95 1.59 -3.49
N VAL A 156 15.06 0.69 -3.11
CA VAL A 156 14.05 0.96 -2.09
C VAL A 156 14.38 0.19 -0.81
N LYS A 157 14.45 0.92 0.31
CA LYS A 157 14.42 0.33 1.65
C LYS A 157 13.05 0.59 2.24
N LEU A 158 12.21 -0.44 2.26
CA LEU A 158 10.87 -0.37 2.81
C LEU A 158 10.91 -0.80 4.27
N PHE A 159 10.62 0.11 5.18
CA PHE A 159 10.63 -0.13 6.61
C PHE A 159 9.28 -0.69 7.08
N ALA A 160 9.32 -1.47 8.15
CA ALA A 160 8.12 -1.89 8.86
C ALA A 160 7.29 -0.68 9.31
N ASN A 161 5.97 -0.80 9.25
CA ASN A 161 5.04 0.14 9.87
C ASN A 161 4.21 -0.57 10.94
N ASN A 162 3.42 0.21 11.68
CA ASN A 162 2.42 -0.36 12.56
C ASN A 162 1.47 -1.27 11.76
N TYR A 163 1.06 -2.39 12.37
CA TYR A 163 0.12 -3.36 11.81
C TYR A 163 0.63 -4.21 10.63
N PHE A 164 1.92 -4.58 10.57
CA PHE A 164 2.51 -5.57 9.64
C PHE A 164 2.28 -5.31 8.13
N LYS A 165 1.59 -4.23 7.73
CA LYS A 165 1.05 -4.05 6.38
C LYS A 165 2.16 -4.00 5.34
N ASN A 166 3.23 -3.27 5.64
CA ASN A 166 4.36 -3.16 4.72
C ASN A 166 5.05 -4.51 4.52
N LYS A 167 5.23 -5.27 5.60
CA LYS A 167 5.85 -6.60 5.54
C LYS A 167 5.02 -7.55 4.70
N ALA A 168 3.72 -7.64 4.99
CA ALA A 168 2.81 -8.55 4.29
C ALA A 168 2.73 -8.24 2.79
N VAL A 169 2.61 -6.96 2.40
CA VAL A 169 2.61 -6.60 0.97
C VAL A 169 3.99 -6.79 0.34
N TYR A 170 5.07 -6.55 1.07
CA TYR A 170 6.42 -6.81 0.56
C TYR A 170 6.62 -8.30 0.22
N GLU A 171 6.30 -9.18 1.16
CA GLU A 171 6.42 -10.63 0.99
C GLU A 171 5.52 -11.15 -0.15
N ASN A 172 4.31 -10.60 -0.28
CA ASN A 172 3.36 -11.03 -1.31
C ASN A 172 3.70 -10.52 -2.73
N SER A 173 4.07 -9.25 -2.87
CA SER A 173 4.07 -8.57 -4.17
C SER A 173 5.43 -8.00 -4.59
N LEU A 174 6.33 -7.70 -3.64
CA LEU A 174 7.60 -7.02 -3.96
C LEU A 174 8.80 -7.96 -3.99
N LEU A 175 8.89 -8.90 -3.05
CA LEU A 175 10.08 -9.72 -2.80
C LEU A 175 10.62 -10.41 -4.07
N GLU A 176 9.74 -11.08 -4.82
CA GLU A 176 10.13 -11.85 -6.02
C GLU A 176 10.16 -11.00 -7.30
N GLN A 177 9.38 -9.91 -7.36
CA GLN A 177 9.17 -9.13 -8.58
C GLN A 177 10.10 -7.92 -8.69
N TYR A 178 10.59 -7.38 -7.56
CA TYR A 178 11.34 -6.13 -7.49
C TYR A 178 12.65 -6.32 -6.69
N PRO A 179 13.71 -6.85 -7.32
CA PRO A 179 14.97 -7.20 -6.64
C PRO A 179 15.75 -6.00 -6.08
N HIS A 180 15.39 -4.77 -6.46
CA HIS A 180 15.99 -3.54 -5.95
C HIS A 180 15.30 -3.00 -4.70
N THR A 181 14.26 -3.69 -4.24
CA THR A 181 13.49 -3.35 -3.04
C THR A 181 13.82 -4.36 -1.95
N CYS A 182 14.29 -3.88 -0.80
CA CYS A 182 14.48 -4.69 0.38
C CYS A 182 13.60 -4.23 1.52
N PHE A 183 13.18 -5.18 2.35
CA PHE A 183 12.45 -4.91 3.57
C PHE A 183 13.39 -4.80 4.77
N ILE A 184 13.20 -3.77 5.58
CA ILE A 184 13.96 -3.54 6.81
C ILE A 184 13.06 -3.84 8.00
N ASP A 185 13.26 -5.03 8.58
CA ASP A 185 12.69 -5.45 9.86
C ASP A 185 13.62 -5.00 10.99
N ILE A 186 13.04 -4.51 12.08
CA ILE A 186 13.73 -3.63 13.04
C ILE A 186 14.04 -4.39 14.33
N ASN A 187 13.63 -5.65 14.39
CA ASN A 187 14.11 -6.61 15.40
C ASN A 187 15.63 -6.90 15.28
N HIS A 188 16.34 -6.29 14.32
CA HIS A 188 17.79 -6.46 14.09
C HIS A 188 18.61 -5.17 14.11
N LEU A 189 18.06 -4.04 14.56
CA LEU A 189 18.83 -2.81 14.80
C LEU A 189 19.04 -2.67 16.31
N HIS A 190 19.93 -3.52 16.86
CA HIS A 190 20.51 -3.39 18.20
C HIS A 190 21.98 -3.03 18.08
#